data_AF-A0A7D6HS92-F1
#
_entry.id   AF-A0A7D6HS92-F1
#
_cell.length_a   1.000
_cell.length_b   1.000
_cell.length_c   1.000
_cell.angle_alpha   90.00
_cell.angle_beta   90.00
_cell.angle_gamma   90.00
#
_symmetry.space_group_name_H-M   'P 1'
#
loop_
_entity.id
_entity.type
_entity.pdbx_description
1 polymer ?
#
loop_
_entity_poly.entity_id
_entity_poly.type
_entity_poly.pdbx_seq_one_letter_code
_entity_poly.pdbx_strand_id
1 'polypeptide(L)'
;MSDSRKRRKAKQARRDARRVRAGRRAYGHDEEFPLVDAVREALASDHPLELLHTVSLIIQATAPPHPVLADPDEQEVVGLGELIESFITTKLHETTVLLAVLAEMLDNEVLRTRCEREVATRDDELPQWLTDLRLTQVDRAVRMTHILGDGDELMLGVRLPSGYEMTCAAFIDHTLSSEVSDAFFVPASLEEVLDVATRSRTDPDTTFVEMSLADARAWLRRGVEVESLATMLEESDTWPASRPLLKWLTQRLPEGGSGYRPPSLEDAELEALLDKFFATAPGLRFDDVGHRELLRACIAEGTGDPLRWSAVRLGKLPDVLLPADECFDGLSDTVLLDLPDLMRAYVPFAHAESGIRDELTAEAQAAIDELEPEYRELVLEDARYLNEYDDQDS
;
A
#
# COMPACT_ATOMS: atom_id res chain seq x y z
N MET A 1 -6.21 -11.35 23.35
CA MET A 1 -7.36 -11.69 22.45
C MET A 1 -6.84 -11.52 21.03
N SER A 2 -6.79 -12.59 20.22
CA SER A 2 -5.91 -12.66 19.04
C SER A 2 -6.18 -11.63 17.94
N ASP A 3 -5.12 -11.22 17.27
CA ASP A 3 -5.10 -10.32 16.11
C ASP A 3 -5.96 -10.80 14.92
N SER A 4 -6.21 -12.11 14.85
CA SER A 4 -7.21 -12.71 13.96
C SER A 4 -8.66 -12.24 14.27
N ARG A 5 -8.98 -11.83 15.50
CA ARG A 5 -10.24 -11.13 15.82
C ARG A 5 -10.22 -9.64 15.44
N LYS A 6 -9.08 -8.95 15.51
CA LYS A 6 -8.93 -7.55 15.07
C LYS A 6 -9.01 -7.44 13.54
N ARG A 7 -8.30 -8.30 12.79
CA ARG A 7 -8.48 -8.50 11.33
C ARG A 7 -9.91 -8.91 10.98
N ARG A 8 -10.56 -9.80 11.77
CA ARG A 8 -11.99 -10.10 11.58
C ARG A 8 -12.90 -8.90 11.87
N LYS A 9 -12.55 -8.00 12.78
CA LYS A 9 -13.35 -6.81 13.13
C LYS A 9 -13.19 -5.70 12.07
N ALA A 10 -11.99 -5.50 11.54
CA ALA A 10 -11.74 -4.68 10.36
C ALA A 10 -12.43 -5.25 9.12
N LYS A 11 -12.35 -6.58 8.90
CA LYS A 11 -13.09 -7.29 7.85
C LYS A 11 -14.61 -7.24 8.06
N GLN A 12 -15.09 -7.16 9.30
CA GLN A 12 -16.51 -7.00 9.64
C GLN A 12 -16.97 -5.56 9.38
N ALA A 13 -16.19 -4.55 9.74
CA ALA A 13 -16.46 -3.15 9.39
C ALA A 13 -16.46 -2.95 7.87
N ARG A 14 -15.51 -3.58 7.14
CA ARG A 14 -15.50 -3.67 5.67
C ARG A 14 -16.74 -4.40 5.13
N ARG A 15 -17.21 -5.47 5.79
CA ARG A 15 -18.47 -6.18 5.43
C ARG A 15 -19.74 -5.39 5.73
N ASP A 16 -19.75 -4.56 6.77
CA ASP A 16 -20.90 -3.74 7.13
C ASP A 16 -20.98 -2.52 6.21
N ALA A 17 -19.85 -1.91 5.84
CA ALA A 17 -19.74 -0.97 4.72
C ALA A 17 -20.16 -1.61 3.38
N ARG A 18 -19.78 -2.88 3.15
CA ARG A 18 -20.22 -3.69 2.00
C ARG A 18 -21.73 -3.94 1.98
N ARG A 19 -22.42 -4.09 3.11
CA ARG A 19 -23.88 -4.23 3.16
C ARG A 19 -24.60 -2.93 2.83
N VAL A 20 -24.06 -1.79 3.27
CA VAL A 20 -24.59 -0.47 2.92
C VAL A 20 -24.39 -0.18 1.42
N ARG A 21 -23.23 -0.58 0.84
CA ARG A 21 -22.91 -0.37 -0.59
C ARG A 21 -23.58 -1.40 -1.52
N ALA A 22 -23.69 -2.67 -1.12
CA ALA A 22 -24.39 -3.71 -1.87
C ALA A 22 -25.92 -3.53 -1.86
N GLY A 23 -26.47 -2.91 -0.80
CA GLY A 23 -27.87 -2.47 -0.79
C GLY A 23 -28.19 -1.43 -1.87
N ARG A 24 -27.20 -0.67 -2.34
CA ARG A 24 -27.34 0.27 -3.47
C ARG A 24 -27.13 -0.38 -4.85
N ARG A 25 -26.28 -1.42 -4.97
CA ARG A 25 -25.98 -2.12 -6.23
C ARG A 25 -27.03 -3.15 -6.68
N ALA A 26 -28.07 -3.42 -5.89
CA ALA A 26 -29.10 -4.39 -6.24
C ALA A 26 -30.17 -3.86 -7.23
N TYR A 27 -30.00 -2.65 -7.77
CA TYR A 27 -30.84 -2.09 -8.82
C TYR A 27 -30.06 -2.03 -10.15
N GLY A 28 -30.56 -2.77 -11.15
CA GLY A 28 -30.34 -2.45 -12.57
C GLY A 28 -29.46 -3.44 -13.36
N HIS A 29 -30.10 -4.41 -14.01
CA HIS A 29 -29.64 -5.00 -15.27
C HIS A 29 -30.52 -4.40 -16.39
N ASP A 30 -29.89 -4.12 -17.54
CA ASP A 30 -30.39 -3.52 -18.79
C ASP A 30 -30.62 -1.99 -18.83
N GLU A 31 -29.67 -1.28 -19.47
CA GLU A 31 -29.85 -0.28 -20.56
C GLU A 31 -28.51 0.50 -20.73
N GLU A 32 -28.14 0.83 -21.98
CA GLU A 32 -27.02 1.73 -22.28
C GLU A 32 -27.20 3.05 -21.49
N PHE A 33 -26.10 3.67 -21.01
CA PHE A 33 -25.98 4.88 -20.15
C PHE A 33 -25.74 4.77 -18.61
N PRO A 34 -25.14 3.70 -18.03
CA PRO A 34 -24.86 3.67 -16.59
C PRO A 34 -23.85 4.74 -16.11
N LEU A 35 -22.96 5.24 -16.98
CA LEU A 35 -21.95 6.23 -16.58
C LEU A 35 -22.52 7.66 -16.48
N VAL A 36 -23.38 8.06 -17.42
CA VAL A 36 -23.97 9.41 -17.42
C VAL A 36 -24.87 9.57 -16.19
N ASP A 37 -25.67 8.56 -15.87
CA ASP A 37 -26.51 8.58 -14.69
C ASP A 37 -25.67 8.56 -13.39
N ALA A 38 -24.57 7.81 -13.34
CA ALA A 38 -23.65 7.86 -12.20
C ALA A 38 -23.02 9.26 -12.00
N VAL A 39 -22.68 9.96 -13.08
CA VAL A 39 -22.19 11.35 -13.00
C VAL A 39 -23.29 12.30 -12.52
N ARG A 40 -24.52 12.12 -13.01
CA ARG A 40 -25.66 12.91 -12.56
C ARG A 40 -25.95 12.71 -11.07
N GLU A 41 -25.90 11.47 -10.60
CA GLU A 41 -26.03 11.15 -9.17
C GLU A 41 -24.89 11.77 -8.35
N ALA A 42 -23.65 11.67 -8.81
CA ALA A 42 -22.51 12.26 -8.14
C ALA A 42 -22.57 13.80 -8.08
N LEU A 43 -23.10 14.45 -9.12
CA LEU A 43 -23.36 15.90 -9.14
C LEU A 43 -24.50 16.31 -8.21
N ALA A 44 -25.49 15.43 -8.01
CA ALA A 44 -26.59 15.63 -7.08
C ALA A 44 -26.20 15.35 -5.62
N SER A 45 -25.01 14.79 -5.39
CA SER A 45 -24.47 14.51 -4.06
C SER A 45 -24.12 15.77 -3.30
N ASP A 46 -24.24 15.72 -1.98
CA ASP A 46 -23.91 16.85 -1.10
C ASP A 46 -22.40 17.17 -1.07
N HIS A 47 -21.54 16.29 -1.61
CA HIS A 47 -20.09 16.43 -1.55
C HIS A 47 -19.39 16.06 -2.87
N PRO A 48 -18.43 16.87 -3.37
CA PRO A 48 -17.74 16.64 -4.66
C PRO A 48 -16.95 15.32 -4.79
N LEU A 49 -16.68 14.65 -3.65
CA LEU A 49 -15.84 13.46 -3.59
C LEU A 49 -16.37 12.29 -4.44
N GLU A 50 -17.69 12.12 -4.55
CA GLU A 50 -18.25 11.02 -5.36
C GLU A 50 -17.89 11.16 -6.84
N LEU A 51 -17.89 12.39 -7.36
CA LEU A 51 -17.49 12.66 -8.74
C LEU A 51 -15.99 12.48 -8.93
N LEU A 52 -15.16 12.95 -7.99
CA LEU A 52 -13.70 12.78 -8.04
C LEU A 52 -13.30 11.29 -8.01
N HIS A 53 -13.96 10.49 -7.16
CA HIS A 53 -13.75 9.05 -7.10
C HIS A 53 -14.20 8.35 -8.40
N THR A 54 -15.32 8.78 -8.98
CA THR A 54 -15.81 8.25 -10.25
C THR A 54 -14.81 8.50 -11.38
N VAL A 55 -14.25 9.70 -11.48
CA VAL A 55 -13.23 10.03 -12.49
C VAL A 55 -11.93 9.28 -12.24
N SER A 56 -11.52 9.12 -10.97
CA SER A 56 -10.38 8.28 -10.61
C SER A 56 -10.55 6.83 -11.10
N LEU A 57 -11.73 6.25 -10.89
CA LEU A 57 -12.05 4.91 -11.37
C LEU A 57 -12.00 4.82 -12.91
N ILE A 58 -12.52 5.82 -13.62
CA ILE A 58 -12.45 5.87 -15.09
C ILE A 58 -11.01 5.89 -15.57
N ILE A 59 -10.15 6.74 -14.99
CA ILE A 59 -8.74 6.82 -15.36
C ILE A 59 -8.05 5.47 -15.12
N GLN A 60 -8.29 4.84 -13.98
CA GLN A 60 -7.66 3.55 -13.65
C GLN A 60 -8.18 2.41 -14.54
N ALA A 61 -9.49 2.35 -14.81
CA ALA A 61 -10.09 1.30 -15.63
C ALA A 61 -9.74 1.40 -17.13
N THR A 62 -9.24 2.55 -17.57
CA THR A 62 -8.80 2.79 -18.95
C THR A 62 -7.28 2.89 -19.11
N ALA A 63 -6.55 2.60 -18.03
CA ALA A 63 -5.11 2.46 -18.07
C ALA A 63 -4.72 1.17 -18.84
N PRO A 64 -3.64 1.19 -19.63
CA PRO A 64 -3.19 -0.02 -20.31
C PRO A 64 -2.79 -1.08 -19.26
N PRO A 65 -3.10 -2.37 -19.50
CA PRO A 65 -2.67 -3.44 -18.61
C PRO A 65 -1.14 -3.50 -18.58
N HIS A 66 -0.59 -3.87 -17.42
CA HIS A 66 0.84 -4.06 -17.28
C HIS A 66 1.30 -5.23 -18.18
N PRO A 67 2.43 -5.14 -18.91
CA PRO A 67 2.86 -6.17 -19.86
C PRO A 67 2.96 -7.60 -19.30
N VAL A 68 3.26 -7.72 -18.00
CA VAL A 68 3.37 -9.02 -17.30
C VAL A 68 2.01 -9.64 -16.99
N LEU A 69 0.96 -8.82 -16.83
CA LEU A 69 -0.40 -9.27 -16.52
C LEU A 69 -1.33 -9.26 -17.73
N ALA A 70 -0.86 -8.73 -18.87
CA ALA A 70 -1.63 -8.67 -20.09
C ALA A 70 -1.91 -10.09 -20.60
N ASP A 71 -3.18 -10.49 -20.60
CA ASP A 71 -3.63 -11.70 -21.28
C ASP A 71 -3.64 -11.42 -22.79
N PRO A 72 -2.90 -12.17 -23.62
CA PRO A 72 -2.94 -12.01 -25.08
C PRO A 72 -4.34 -12.23 -25.69
N ASP A 73 -5.27 -12.88 -24.98
CA ASP A 73 -6.64 -13.14 -25.42
C ASP A 73 -7.68 -12.15 -24.83
N GLU A 74 -7.28 -11.18 -23.98
CA GLU A 74 -8.19 -10.14 -23.48
C GLU A 74 -8.57 -9.14 -24.58
N GLN A 75 -9.87 -8.81 -24.65
CA GLN A 75 -10.37 -7.78 -25.58
C GLN A 75 -9.71 -6.43 -25.27
N GLU A 76 -9.27 -5.71 -26.32
CA GLU A 76 -8.73 -4.35 -26.19
C GLU A 76 -9.65 -3.48 -25.33
N VAL A 77 -9.17 -3.13 -24.13
CA VAL A 77 -9.85 -2.18 -23.25
C VAL A 77 -9.90 -0.83 -23.97
N VAL A 78 -11.06 -0.19 -23.99
CA VAL A 78 -11.22 1.16 -24.54
C VAL A 78 -10.26 2.09 -23.82
N GLY A 79 -9.25 2.55 -24.55
CA GLY A 79 -8.22 3.42 -23.98
C GLY A 79 -8.81 4.76 -23.57
N LEU A 80 -8.20 5.40 -22.57
CA LEU A 80 -8.66 6.70 -22.06
C LEU A 80 -8.83 7.76 -23.16
N GLY A 81 -7.94 7.75 -24.16
CA GLY A 81 -8.01 8.67 -25.29
C GLY A 81 -9.28 8.51 -26.12
N GLU A 82 -9.71 7.28 -26.38
CA GLU A 82 -10.95 6.99 -27.11
C GLU A 82 -12.19 7.35 -26.28
N LEU A 83 -12.14 7.12 -24.97
CA LEU A 83 -13.23 7.53 -24.08
C LEU A 83 -13.39 9.07 -24.05
N ILE A 84 -12.28 9.81 -23.99
CA ILE A 84 -12.28 11.28 -24.09
C ILE A 84 -12.88 11.73 -25.44
N GLU A 85 -12.57 11.07 -26.55
CA GLU A 85 -13.17 11.37 -27.87
C GLU A 85 -14.69 11.20 -27.87
N SER A 86 -15.17 10.13 -27.23
CA SER A 86 -16.60 9.89 -27.07
C SER A 86 -17.27 11.01 -26.26
N PHE A 87 -16.64 11.46 -25.17
CA PHE A 87 -17.13 12.58 -24.36
C PHE A 87 -17.11 13.91 -25.11
N ILE A 88 -16.11 14.15 -25.97
CA ILE A 88 -16.03 15.33 -26.85
C ILE A 88 -17.19 15.33 -27.86
N THR A 89 -17.47 14.18 -28.46
CA THR A 89 -18.53 14.01 -29.46
C THR A 89 -19.92 14.14 -28.83
N THR A 90 -20.11 13.60 -27.62
CA THR A 90 -21.38 13.60 -26.90
C THR A 90 -21.50 14.84 -26.05
N LYS A 91 -22.20 15.87 -26.53
CA LYS A 91 -22.33 17.16 -25.85
C LYS A 91 -23.49 17.15 -24.84
N LEU A 92 -23.23 16.57 -23.67
CA LEU A 92 -24.11 16.60 -22.50
C LEU A 92 -23.42 17.36 -21.37
N HIS A 93 -24.21 17.90 -20.44
CA HIS A 93 -23.67 18.56 -19.26
C HIS A 93 -22.73 17.64 -18.48
N GLU A 94 -23.11 16.36 -18.32
CA GLU A 94 -22.34 15.35 -17.60
C GLU A 94 -20.99 15.05 -18.27
N THR A 95 -20.90 15.05 -19.60
CA THR A 95 -19.62 14.84 -20.28
C THR A 95 -18.74 16.08 -20.20
N THR A 96 -19.31 17.29 -20.13
CA THR A 96 -18.55 18.52 -19.86
C THR A 96 -17.95 18.51 -18.47
N VAL A 97 -18.71 18.08 -17.48
CA VAL A 97 -18.25 17.89 -16.10
C VAL A 97 -17.10 16.86 -16.05
N LEU A 98 -17.26 15.70 -16.70
CA LEU A 98 -16.21 14.68 -16.77
C LEU A 98 -14.92 15.25 -17.38
N LEU A 99 -15.00 15.94 -18.52
CA LEU A 99 -13.85 16.55 -19.18
C LEU A 99 -13.18 17.60 -18.28
N ALA A 100 -13.95 18.39 -17.52
CA ALA A 100 -13.40 19.38 -16.60
C ALA A 100 -12.62 18.75 -15.44
N VAL A 101 -13.11 17.64 -14.86
CA VAL A 101 -12.36 16.92 -13.80
C VAL A 101 -11.15 16.20 -14.40
N LEU A 102 -11.28 15.60 -15.58
CA LEU A 102 -10.17 14.94 -16.29
C LEU A 102 -9.04 15.92 -16.61
N ALA A 103 -9.36 17.14 -17.04
CA ALA A 103 -8.35 18.19 -17.24
C ALA A 103 -7.49 18.42 -15.99
N GLU A 104 -8.08 18.39 -14.80
CA GLU A 104 -7.34 18.59 -13.54
C GLU A 104 -6.56 17.35 -13.09
N MET A 105 -7.10 16.15 -13.27
CA MET A 105 -6.53 14.91 -12.71
C MET A 105 -5.52 14.19 -13.60
N LEU A 106 -5.54 14.43 -14.92
CA LEU A 106 -4.67 13.72 -15.85
C LEU A 106 -3.24 14.23 -15.83
N ASP A 107 -2.26 13.32 -15.85
CA ASP A 107 -0.83 13.66 -16.02
C ASP A 107 -0.44 13.89 -17.48
N ASN A 108 -1.16 13.26 -18.42
CA ASN A 108 -0.86 13.35 -19.84
C ASN A 108 -1.26 14.74 -20.37
N GLU A 109 -0.26 15.59 -20.58
CA GLU A 109 -0.44 16.97 -21.03
C GLU A 109 -1.26 17.10 -22.32
N VAL A 110 -1.16 16.13 -23.24
CA VAL A 110 -1.92 16.11 -24.49
C VAL A 110 -3.41 15.89 -24.22
N LEU A 111 -3.75 14.88 -23.41
CA LEU A 111 -5.14 14.60 -23.05
C LEU A 111 -5.73 15.68 -22.15
N ARG A 112 -4.94 16.24 -21.22
CA ARG A 112 -5.32 17.40 -20.39
C ARG A 112 -5.70 18.59 -21.26
N THR A 113 -4.76 19.06 -22.10
CA THR A 113 -4.98 20.22 -22.98
C THR A 113 -6.21 20.02 -23.86
N ARG A 114 -6.44 18.79 -24.32
CA ARG A 114 -7.62 18.45 -25.13
C ARG A 114 -8.93 18.63 -24.35
N CYS A 115 -9.00 18.13 -23.12
CA CYS A 115 -10.16 18.29 -22.26
C CYS A 115 -10.42 19.77 -21.97
N GLU A 116 -9.38 20.54 -21.59
CA GLU A 116 -9.49 21.98 -21.32
C GLU A 116 -10.04 22.75 -22.52
N ARG A 117 -9.52 22.45 -23.72
CA ARG A 117 -9.96 23.11 -24.95
C ARG A 117 -11.42 22.82 -25.27
N GLU A 118 -11.87 21.57 -25.12
CA GLU A 118 -13.28 21.24 -25.36
C GLU A 118 -14.18 21.93 -24.33
N VAL A 119 -13.84 21.87 -23.05
CA VAL A 119 -14.63 22.52 -21.97
C VAL A 119 -14.78 24.02 -22.25
N ALA A 120 -13.72 24.70 -22.69
CA ALA A 120 -13.76 26.13 -23.02
C ALA A 120 -14.66 26.48 -24.23
N THR A 121 -15.05 25.49 -25.05
CA THR A 121 -15.96 25.70 -26.19
C THR A 121 -17.43 25.41 -25.87
N ARG A 122 -17.72 24.88 -24.68
CA ARG A 122 -19.08 24.52 -24.26
C ARG A 122 -19.67 25.61 -23.39
N ASP A 123 -20.98 25.85 -23.58
CA ASP A 123 -21.74 26.85 -22.84
C ASP A 123 -22.38 26.28 -21.55
N ASP A 124 -21.96 25.09 -21.11
CA ASP A 124 -22.50 24.46 -19.89
C ASP A 124 -22.05 25.20 -18.62
N GLU A 125 -22.99 25.44 -17.70
CA GLU A 125 -22.69 26.02 -16.39
C GLU A 125 -22.07 24.98 -15.46
N LEU A 126 -20.79 25.10 -15.14
CA LEU A 126 -20.10 24.21 -14.20
C LEU A 126 -20.25 24.67 -12.75
N PRO A 127 -20.35 23.74 -11.77
CA PRO A 127 -20.31 24.09 -10.36
C PRO A 127 -19.03 24.85 -10.00
N GLN A 128 -19.14 25.88 -9.17
CA GLN A 128 -18.00 26.73 -8.81
C GLN A 128 -16.81 25.95 -8.23
N TRP A 129 -17.09 24.94 -7.39
CA TRP A 129 -16.05 24.09 -6.79
C TRP A 129 -15.19 23.38 -7.84
N LEU A 130 -15.77 23.08 -9.01
CA LEU A 130 -15.10 22.42 -10.12
C LEU A 130 -14.23 23.40 -10.92
N THR A 131 -14.75 24.60 -11.20
CA THR A 131 -13.97 25.66 -11.87
C THR A 131 -12.74 26.08 -11.07
N ASP A 132 -12.87 26.06 -9.74
CA ASP A 132 -11.79 26.43 -8.84
C ASP A 132 -10.95 25.23 -8.39
N LEU A 133 -11.21 23.99 -8.86
CA LEU A 133 -10.62 22.75 -8.34
C LEU A 133 -9.08 22.77 -8.26
N ARG A 134 -8.40 23.47 -9.17
CA ARG A 134 -6.94 23.72 -9.13
C ARG A 134 -6.44 24.42 -7.87
N LEU A 135 -7.30 25.17 -7.17
CA LEU A 135 -7.01 25.90 -5.94
C LEU A 135 -7.18 25.02 -4.68
N THR A 136 -7.41 23.71 -4.84
CA THR A 136 -7.44 22.74 -3.73
C THR A 136 -6.16 22.82 -2.90
N GLN A 137 -6.32 22.84 -1.58
CA GLN A 137 -5.21 22.92 -0.63
C GLN A 137 -5.17 21.68 0.24
N VAL A 138 -3.96 21.21 0.52
CA VAL A 138 -3.70 20.27 1.62
C VAL A 138 -3.07 21.08 2.75
N ASP A 139 -3.72 21.13 3.92
CA ASP A 139 -3.30 22.01 5.01
C ASP A 139 -2.58 21.27 6.15
N ARG A 140 -2.79 19.95 6.27
CA ARG A 140 -2.19 19.12 7.32
C ARG A 140 -1.96 17.69 6.87
N ALA A 141 -0.89 17.09 7.37
CA ALA A 141 -0.58 15.67 7.19
C ALA A 141 -0.28 15.03 8.56
N VAL A 142 -0.90 13.89 8.83
CA VAL A 142 -0.67 13.10 10.03
C VAL A 142 -0.30 11.69 9.60
N ARG A 143 0.75 11.14 10.20
CA ARG A 143 1.17 9.76 10.05
C ARG A 143 0.68 8.94 11.23
N MET A 144 -0.09 7.90 10.97
CA MET A 144 -0.39 6.85 11.93
C MET A 144 0.59 5.70 11.72
N THR A 145 1.34 5.36 12.76
CA THR A 145 2.43 4.36 12.69
C THR A 145 2.30 3.33 13.82
N HIS A 146 2.71 2.10 13.55
CA HIS A 146 2.76 1.02 14.54
C HIS A 146 4.21 0.73 14.96
N ILE A 147 4.44 0.32 16.21
CA ILE A 147 5.79 0.07 16.75
C ILE A 147 6.61 -0.94 15.93
N LEU A 148 5.95 -1.91 15.29
CA LEU A 148 6.59 -2.92 14.44
C LEU A 148 7.03 -2.39 13.07
N GLY A 149 6.52 -1.24 12.63
CA GLY A 149 6.95 -0.59 11.38
C GLY A 149 6.65 -1.36 10.11
N ASP A 150 5.62 -2.21 10.09
CA ASP A 150 5.22 -2.94 8.88
C ASP A 150 4.55 -2.04 7.84
N GLY A 151 3.98 -0.92 8.28
CA GLY A 151 3.32 0.03 7.40
C GLY A 151 2.92 1.29 8.15
N ASP A 152 2.71 2.35 7.39
CA ASP A 152 2.29 3.66 7.88
C ASP A 152 1.04 4.12 7.12
N GLU A 153 0.07 4.69 7.83
CA GLU A 153 -1.09 5.34 7.21
C GLU A 153 -0.88 6.86 7.22
N LEU A 154 -0.81 7.46 6.03
CA LEU A 154 -0.72 8.90 5.84
C LEU A 154 -2.12 9.48 5.64
N MET A 155 -2.52 10.35 6.57
CA MET A 155 -3.80 11.06 6.54
C MET A 155 -3.57 12.52 6.13
N LEU A 156 -4.21 12.96 5.07
CA LEU A 156 -4.13 14.33 4.55
C LEU A 156 -5.46 15.06 4.71
N GLY A 157 -5.42 16.24 5.32
CA GLY A 157 -6.56 17.16 5.38
C GLY A 157 -6.61 18.01 4.11
N VAL A 158 -7.72 17.91 3.37
CA VAL A 158 -7.89 18.56 2.08
C VAL A 158 -9.07 19.54 2.15
N ARG A 159 -8.84 20.78 1.70
CA ARG A 159 -9.87 21.80 1.57
C ARG A 159 -10.06 22.17 0.11
N LEU A 160 -11.28 21.99 -0.38
CA LEU A 160 -11.71 22.47 -1.68
C LEU A 160 -12.04 23.98 -1.61
N PRO A 161 -11.95 24.71 -2.73
CA PRO A 161 -12.11 26.17 -2.77
C PRO A 161 -13.48 26.67 -2.30
N SER A 162 -14.53 25.86 -2.47
CA SER A 162 -15.89 26.16 -2.04
C SER A 162 -16.15 25.85 -0.56
N GLY A 163 -15.12 25.45 0.19
CA GLY A 163 -15.20 25.15 1.63
C GLY A 163 -15.54 23.70 1.97
N TYR A 164 -15.70 22.81 0.99
CA TYR A 164 -15.81 21.38 1.27
C TYR A 164 -14.48 20.84 1.80
N GLU A 165 -14.56 19.92 2.77
CA GLU A 165 -13.41 19.27 3.38
C GLU A 165 -13.48 17.77 3.15
N MET A 166 -12.32 17.18 2.86
CA MET A 166 -12.18 15.73 2.79
C MET A 166 -10.86 15.29 3.39
N THR A 167 -10.81 14.04 3.81
CA THR A 167 -9.59 13.39 4.28
C THR A 167 -9.20 12.29 3.33
N CYS A 168 -7.95 12.31 2.88
CA CYS A 168 -7.33 11.17 2.22
C CYS A 168 -6.60 10.35 3.28
N ALA A 169 -6.75 9.02 3.25
CA ALA A 169 -5.98 8.09 4.06
C ALA A 169 -5.33 7.07 3.13
N ALA A 170 -4.00 7.06 3.09
CA ALA A 170 -3.21 6.18 2.24
C ALA A 170 -2.30 5.30 3.10
N PHE A 171 -2.44 3.98 2.96
CA PHE A 171 -1.61 3.00 3.64
C PHE A 171 -0.39 2.65 2.78
N ILE A 172 0.79 2.82 3.37
CA ILE A 172 2.08 2.45 2.77
C ILE A 172 2.56 1.18 3.45
N ASP A 173 2.75 0.13 2.66
CA ASP A 173 3.27 -1.16 3.12
C ASP A 173 4.81 -1.18 3.04
N HIS A 174 5.46 -1.26 4.19
CA HIS A 174 6.92 -1.28 4.34
C HIS A 174 7.52 -2.69 4.42
N THR A 175 6.75 -3.74 4.16
CA THR A 175 7.22 -5.13 4.27
C THR A 175 8.09 -5.58 3.09
N LEU A 176 7.98 -4.92 1.93
CA LEU A 176 8.83 -5.19 0.76
C LEU A 176 9.46 -3.89 0.23
N SER A 177 8.66 -3.03 -0.42
CA SER A 177 9.16 -1.91 -1.22
C SER A 177 8.68 -0.52 -0.79
N SER A 178 7.93 -0.42 0.32
CA SER A 178 7.36 0.85 0.81
C SER A 178 6.42 1.49 -0.22
N GLU A 179 5.44 0.71 -0.65
CA GLU A 179 4.47 1.06 -1.70
C GLU A 179 3.08 1.35 -1.13
N VAL A 180 2.28 2.14 -1.84
CA VAL A 180 0.88 2.32 -1.46
C VAL A 180 0.11 1.06 -1.86
N SER A 181 -0.45 0.36 -0.89
CA SER A 181 -1.29 -0.84 -1.11
C SER A 181 -2.77 -0.56 -0.84
N ASP A 182 -3.09 0.56 -0.19
CA ASP A 182 -4.48 1.02 -0.07
C ASP A 182 -4.56 2.55 0.01
N ALA A 183 -5.63 3.12 -0.54
CA ALA A 183 -5.96 4.52 -0.34
C ALA A 183 -7.46 4.75 -0.45
N PHE A 184 -8.02 5.48 0.51
CA PHE A 184 -9.43 5.85 0.49
C PHE A 184 -9.64 7.30 0.91
N PHE A 185 -10.84 7.80 0.63
CA PHE A 185 -11.21 9.19 0.82
C PHE A 185 -12.54 9.24 1.55
N VAL A 186 -12.67 10.18 2.49
CA VAL A 186 -13.91 10.41 3.23
C VAL A 186 -14.30 11.89 3.18
N PRO A 187 -15.61 12.21 3.05
CA PRO A 187 -16.11 13.58 3.02
C PRO A 187 -16.23 14.12 4.46
N ALA A 188 -15.11 14.14 5.18
CA ALA A 188 -15.00 14.58 6.56
C ALA A 188 -13.65 15.28 6.75
N SER A 189 -13.62 16.23 7.69
CA SER A 189 -12.38 16.92 8.05
C SER A 189 -11.37 15.96 8.68
N LEU A 190 -10.08 16.29 8.58
CA LEU A 190 -9.03 15.48 9.19
C LEU A 190 -9.20 15.38 10.72
N GLU A 191 -9.70 16.44 11.35
CA GLU A 191 -9.95 16.46 12.79
C GLU A 191 -11.03 15.43 13.18
N GLU A 192 -12.14 15.37 12.46
CA GLU A 192 -13.19 14.36 12.70
C GLU A 192 -12.67 12.94 12.52
N VAL A 193 -11.85 12.70 11.48
CA VAL A 193 -11.25 11.39 11.21
C VAL A 193 -10.29 10.99 12.33
N LEU A 194 -9.41 11.89 12.77
CA LEU A 194 -8.47 11.65 13.86
C LEU A 194 -9.19 11.42 15.20
N ASP A 195 -10.28 12.14 15.46
CA ASP A 195 -11.11 11.93 16.64
C ASP A 195 -11.76 10.55 16.65
N VAL A 196 -12.25 10.09 15.50
CA VAL A 196 -12.79 8.74 15.35
C VAL A 196 -11.68 7.70 15.52
N ALA A 197 -10.54 7.88 14.86
CA ALA A 197 -9.40 6.97 14.92
C ALA A 197 -8.86 6.85 16.36
N THR A 198 -8.75 7.97 17.08
CA THR A 198 -8.27 8.00 18.46
C THR A 198 -9.25 7.33 19.42
N ARG A 199 -10.56 7.57 19.29
CA ARG A 199 -11.59 6.95 20.15
C ARG A 199 -11.78 5.47 19.88
N SER A 200 -11.60 5.05 18.63
CA SER A 200 -11.71 3.65 18.23
C SER A 200 -10.40 2.87 18.32
N ARG A 201 -9.31 3.53 18.77
CA ARG A 201 -7.99 2.92 18.93
C ARG A 201 -8.06 1.75 19.90
N THR A 202 -8.02 0.54 19.34
CA THR A 202 -7.91 -0.70 20.10
C THR A 202 -6.46 -1.13 20.31
N ASP A 203 -5.55 -0.59 19.50
CA ASP A 203 -4.14 -0.91 19.56
C ASP A 203 -3.35 0.20 20.26
N PRO A 204 -2.83 -0.04 21.48
CA PRO A 204 -2.03 0.96 22.18
C PRO A 204 -0.64 1.19 21.56
N ASP A 205 -0.15 0.31 20.67
CA ASP A 205 1.16 0.44 20.00
C ASP A 205 1.10 1.27 18.71
N THR A 206 -0.09 1.76 18.37
CA THR A 206 -0.32 2.74 17.31
C THR A 206 -0.24 4.17 17.86
N THR A 207 0.50 5.01 17.16
CA THR A 207 0.68 6.44 17.48
C THR A 207 0.39 7.32 16.26
N PHE A 208 0.01 8.57 16.52
CA PHE A 208 -0.24 9.59 15.51
C PHE A 208 0.82 10.68 15.63
N VAL A 209 1.48 11.00 14.52
CA VAL A 209 2.60 11.93 14.48
C VAL A 209 2.33 12.95 13.38
N GLU A 210 2.43 14.24 13.70
CA GLU A 210 2.40 15.31 12.69
C GLU A 210 3.54 15.12 11.69
N MET A 211 3.22 15.31 10.43
CA MET A 211 4.17 15.18 9.33
C MET A 211 4.20 16.47 8.53
N SER A 212 5.38 16.88 8.06
CA SER A 212 5.44 18.00 7.13
C SER A 212 4.78 17.60 5.80
N LEU A 213 4.09 18.54 5.16
CA LEU A 213 3.46 18.29 3.86
C LEU A 213 4.49 17.89 2.79
N ALA A 214 5.73 18.39 2.92
CA ALA A 214 6.81 18.07 2.00
C ALA A 214 7.28 16.62 2.16
N ASP A 215 7.40 16.14 3.41
CA ASP A 215 7.74 14.73 3.66
C ASP A 215 6.59 13.83 3.19
N ALA A 216 5.34 14.20 3.48
CA ALA A 216 4.17 13.46 3.00
C ALA A 216 4.18 13.31 1.47
N ARG A 217 4.53 14.38 0.74
CA ARG A 217 4.74 14.30 -0.72
C ARG A 217 5.82 13.30 -1.09
N ALA A 218 6.98 13.38 -0.44
CA ALA A 218 8.11 12.53 -0.77
C ALA A 218 7.80 11.03 -0.57
N TRP A 219 7.02 10.71 0.46
CA TRP A 219 6.56 9.35 0.74
C TRP A 219 5.51 8.88 -0.26
N LEU A 220 4.45 9.66 -0.47
CA LEU A 220 3.37 9.29 -1.39
C LEU A 220 3.84 9.22 -2.84
N ARG A 221 4.71 10.14 -3.28
CA ARG A 221 5.22 10.11 -4.66
C ARG A 221 5.92 8.79 -4.96
N ARG A 222 6.81 8.33 -4.07
CA ARG A 222 7.47 7.04 -4.22
C ARG A 222 6.45 5.90 -4.25
N GLY A 223 5.52 5.89 -3.29
CA GLY A 223 4.55 4.80 -3.18
C GLY A 223 3.49 4.76 -4.29
N VAL A 224 3.26 5.86 -5.02
CA VAL A 224 2.32 5.94 -6.15
C VAL A 224 3.02 5.71 -7.50
N GLU A 225 4.31 6.02 -7.62
CA GLU A 225 5.08 5.85 -8.87
C GLU A 225 5.62 4.43 -9.05
N VAL A 226 5.87 3.71 -7.96
CA VAL A 226 6.36 2.33 -8.02
C VAL A 226 5.17 1.38 -8.21
N GLU A 227 5.21 0.60 -9.30
CA GLU A 227 4.35 -0.57 -9.52
C GLU A 227 5.20 -1.82 -9.40
N SER A 228 5.21 -2.45 -8.22
CA SER A 228 5.78 -3.80 -8.11
C SER A 228 4.76 -4.86 -8.52
N LEU A 229 5.27 -6.02 -8.94
CA LEU A 229 4.45 -7.20 -9.20
C LEU A 229 3.64 -7.61 -7.96
N ALA A 230 4.17 -7.42 -6.75
CA ALA A 230 3.48 -7.73 -5.51
C ALA A 230 2.22 -6.86 -5.31
N THR A 231 2.34 -5.53 -5.43
CA THR A 231 1.20 -4.62 -5.26
C THR A 231 0.18 -4.75 -6.40
N MET A 232 0.59 -5.20 -7.58
CA MET A 232 -0.34 -5.50 -8.68
C MET A 232 -1.20 -6.75 -8.43
N LEU A 233 -0.70 -7.71 -7.65
CA LEU A 233 -1.44 -8.95 -7.33
C LEU A 233 -2.29 -8.81 -6.06
N GLU A 234 -1.98 -7.85 -5.19
CA GLU A 234 -2.73 -7.56 -3.96
C GLU A 234 -3.64 -6.33 -4.12
N GLU A 235 -4.78 -6.49 -4.78
CA GLU A 235 -5.79 -5.43 -4.85
C GLU A 235 -6.55 -5.26 -3.52
N SER A 236 -6.74 -4.01 -3.13
CA SER A 236 -7.65 -3.65 -2.05
C SER A 236 -9.05 -3.33 -2.61
N ASP A 237 -10.04 -3.09 -1.74
CA ASP A 237 -11.37 -2.64 -2.18
C ASP A 237 -11.33 -1.26 -2.87
N THR A 238 -10.27 -0.47 -2.65
CA THR A 238 -10.14 0.94 -3.07
C THR A 238 -8.89 1.23 -3.89
N TRP A 239 -7.96 0.28 -3.97
CA TRP A 239 -6.71 0.36 -4.72
C TRP A 239 -6.68 -0.74 -5.79
N PRO A 240 -6.33 -0.42 -7.05
CA PRO A 240 -5.74 0.84 -7.53
C PRO A 240 -6.75 1.93 -7.95
N ALA A 241 -8.07 1.72 -7.78
CA ALA A 241 -9.10 2.65 -8.26
C ALA A 241 -8.93 4.12 -7.79
N SER A 242 -8.41 4.32 -6.57
CA SER A 242 -8.18 5.66 -5.98
C SER A 242 -6.82 6.27 -6.33
N ARG A 243 -5.97 5.56 -7.07
CA ARG A 243 -4.60 5.98 -7.38
C ARG A 243 -4.52 7.28 -8.18
N PRO A 244 -5.31 7.51 -9.25
CA PRO A 244 -5.31 8.80 -9.94
C PRO A 244 -5.66 9.98 -9.02
N LEU A 245 -6.63 9.81 -8.11
CA LEU A 245 -6.99 10.84 -7.14
C LEU A 245 -5.86 11.11 -6.13
N LEU A 246 -5.20 10.07 -5.63
CA LEU A 246 -4.05 10.21 -4.74
C LEU A 246 -2.87 10.89 -5.45
N LYS A 247 -2.63 10.57 -6.72
CA LYS A 247 -1.58 11.19 -7.53
C LYS A 247 -1.82 12.68 -7.74
N TRP A 248 -3.06 13.06 -8.07
CA TRP A 248 -3.46 14.46 -8.18
C TRP A 248 -3.22 15.24 -6.88
N LEU A 249 -3.63 14.70 -5.72
CA LEU A 249 -3.34 15.33 -4.42
C LEU A 249 -1.84 15.43 -4.13
N THR A 250 -1.08 14.39 -4.45
CA THR A 250 0.37 14.34 -4.21
C THR A 250 1.09 15.46 -4.96
N GLN A 251 0.63 15.83 -6.16
CA GLN A 251 1.17 16.94 -6.94
C GLN A 251 0.89 18.32 -6.34
N ARG A 252 -0.11 18.45 -5.47
CA ARG A 252 -0.48 19.71 -4.79
C ARG A 252 0.33 19.95 -3.51
N LEU A 253 1.03 18.94 -3.00
CA LEU A 253 1.90 19.07 -1.84
C LEU A 253 3.23 19.80 -2.20
N PRO A 254 3.90 20.47 -1.26
CA PRO A 254 5.18 21.13 -1.51
C PRO A 254 6.33 20.13 -1.73
N GLU A 255 7.33 20.52 -2.52
CA GLU A 255 8.57 19.74 -2.71
C GLU A 255 9.55 19.90 -1.54
N GLY A 256 10.66 19.15 -1.57
CA GLY A 256 11.79 19.34 -0.66
C GLY A 256 11.75 18.50 0.62
N GLY A 257 10.81 17.56 0.74
CA GLY A 257 10.75 16.62 1.86
C GLY A 257 11.68 15.43 1.72
N SER A 258 11.81 14.68 2.82
CA SER A 258 12.56 13.44 2.91
C SER A 258 11.63 12.24 2.79
N GLY A 259 11.89 11.39 1.78
CA GLY A 259 11.16 10.13 1.59
C GLY A 259 11.41 9.13 2.71
N TYR A 260 10.60 8.07 2.75
CA TYR A 260 10.80 6.97 3.69
C TYR A 260 12.20 6.37 3.53
N ARG A 261 12.87 6.17 4.67
CA ARG A 261 14.10 5.40 4.78
C ARG A 261 13.85 4.31 5.81
N PRO A 262 14.05 3.03 5.45
CA PRO A 262 14.03 1.96 6.42
C PRO A 262 15.00 2.30 7.57
N PRO A 263 14.62 2.05 8.83
CA PRO A 263 15.58 2.11 9.93
C PRO A 263 16.63 1.03 9.67
N SER A 264 17.85 1.43 9.33
CA SER A 264 18.99 0.53 9.15
C SER A 264 20.08 0.91 10.14
N LEU A 265 20.69 -0.09 10.78
CA LEU A 265 21.91 0.11 11.55
C LEU A 265 23.10 0.22 10.62
N GLU A 266 24.10 1.02 11.00
CA GLU A 266 25.40 0.96 10.34
C GLU A 266 26.05 -0.40 10.59
N ASP A 267 26.90 -0.89 9.68
CA ASP A 267 27.47 -2.24 9.76
C ASP A 267 28.12 -2.55 11.12
N ALA A 268 28.86 -1.59 11.69
CA ALA A 268 29.51 -1.76 12.99
C ALA A 268 28.51 -1.88 14.16
N GLU A 269 27.37 -1.19 14.07
CA GLU A 269 26.30 -1.26 15.08
C GLU A 269 25.54 -2.57 14.95
N LEU A 270 25.29 -3.02 13.71
CA LEU A 270 24.71 -4.33 13.44
C LEU A 270 25.60 -5.45 13.99
N GLU A 271 26.91 -5.43 13.72
CA GLU A 271 27.84 -6.42 14.29
C GLU A 271 27.81 -6.44 15.81
N ALA A 272 27.84 -5.27 16.46
CA ALA A 272 27.78 -5.18 17.91
C ALA A 272 26.46 -5.76 18.48
N LEU A 273 25.34 -5.57 17.77
CA LEU A 273 24.05 -6.15 18.13
C LEU A 273 24.06 -7.69 17.98
N LEU A 274 24.61 -8.19 16.87
CA LEU A 274 24.72 -9.62 16.62
C LEU A 274 25.64 -10.28 17.65
N ASP A 275 26.80 -9.71 17.95
CA ASP A 275 27.70 -10.20 18.99
C ASP A 275 27.01 -10.27 20.36
N LYS A 276 26.19 -9.26 20.69
CA LYS A 276 25.39 -9.27 21.91
C LYS A 276 24.38 -10.42 21.93
N PHE A 277 23.71 -10.69 20.80
CA PHE A 277 22.77 -11.80 20.67
C PHE A 277 23.48 -13.16 20.81
N PHE A 278 24.54 -13.41 20.06
CA PHE A 278 25.26 -14.69 20.06
C PHE A 278 25.95 -14.97 21.41
N ALA A 279 26.26 -13.93 22.19
CA ALA A 279 26.72 -14.08 23.57
C ALA A 279 25.62 -14.49 24.58
N THR A 280 24.33 -14.45 24.20
CA THR A 280 23.23 -14.92 25.06
C THR A 280 23.12 -16.44 25.08
N ALA A 281 22.55 -17.00 26.15
CA ALA A 281 22.36 -18.46 26.22
C ALA A 281 21.52 -19.05 25.06
N PRO A 282 20.43 -18.41 24.59
CA PRO A 282 19.71 -18.87 23.39
C PRO A 282 20.46 -18.68 22.07
N GLY A 283 21.30 -17.64 21.96
CA GLY A 283 22.07 -17.34 20.75
C GLY A 283 23.34 -18.18 20.59
N LEU A 284 23.96 -18.60 21.70
CA LEU A 284 25.24 -19.33 21.70
C LEU A 284 25.22 -20.63 20.90
N ARG A 285 24.05 -21.26 20.77
CA ARG A 285 23.89 -22.50 19.96
C ARG A 285 24.08 -22.29 18.46
N PHE A 286 24.05 -21.03 18.02
CA PHE A 286 24.14 -20.59 16.63
C PHE A 286 25.38 -19.71 16.38
N ASP A 287 26.34 -19.67 17.30
CA ASP A 287 27.51 -18.80 17.19
C ASP A 287 28.59 -19.38 16.26
N ASP A 288 28.21 -19.55 14.99
CA ASP A 288 29.10 -19.91 13.89
C ASP A 288 28.86 -19.00 12.68
N VAL A 289 29.77 -19.08 11.71
CA VAL A 289 29.79 -18.20 10.55
C VAL A 289 28.50 -18.33 9.73
N GLY A 290 27.99 -19.54 9.53
CA GLY A 290 26.82 -19.78 8.66
C GLY A 290 25.54 -19.19 9.25
N HIS A 291 25.28 -19.39 10.54
CA HIS A 291 24.09 -18.82 11.18
C HIS A 291 24.17 -17.30 11.35
N ARG A 292 25.38 -16.75 11.54
CA ARG A 292 25.61 -15.30 11.54
C ARG A 292 25.30 -14.68 10.18
N GLU A 293 25.74 -15.32 9.10
CA GLU A 293 25.43 -14.90 7.72
C GLU A 293 23.93 -15.04 7.42
N LEU A 294 23.31 -16.16 7.82
CA LEU A 294 21.87 -16.37 7.68
C LEU A 294 21.05 -15.27 8.39
N LEU A 295 21.37 -14.95 9.64
CA LEU A 295 20.67 -13.90 10.37
C LEU A 295 20.85 -12.53 9.72
N ARG A 296 22.04 -12.24 9.20
CA ARG A 296 22.30 -11.00 8.45
C ARG A 296 21.47 -10.93 7.18
N ALA A 297 21.40 -12.01 6.40
CA ALA A 297 20.55 -12.08 5.22
C ALA A 297 19.08 -11.84 5.58
N CYS A 298 18.59 -12.48 6.65
CA CYS A 298 17.23 -12.25 7.14
C CYS A 298 16.96 -10.79 7.49
N ILE A 299 17.91 -10.11 8.15
CA ILE A 299 17.77 -8.69 8.51
C ILE A 299 17.77 -7.82 7.26
N ALA A 300 18.69 -8.06 6.33
CA ALA A 300 18.81 -7.29 5.09
C ALA A 300 17.56 -7.40 4.21
N GLU A 301 17.05 -8.62 4.05
CA GLU A 301 15.97 -8.94 3.12
C GLU A 301 14.57 -8.86 3.75
N GLY A 302 14.43 -9.14 5.06
CA GLY A 302 13.13 -9.20 5.72
C GLY A 302 12.64 -7.87 6.31
N THR A 303 13.49 -7.20 7.10
CA THR A 303 13.07 -6.04 7.90
C THR A 303 13.76 -4.74 7.52
N GLY A 304 15.04 -4.80 7.17
CA GLY A 304 15.98 -3.67 7.23
C GLY A 304 16.30 -3.23 8.67
N ASP A 305 15.34 -3.36 9.59
CA ASP A 305 15.47 -3.08 11.02
C ASP A 305 15.67 -4.38 11.83
N PRO A 306 16.87 -4.62 12.38
CA PRO A 306 17.16 -5.85 13.11
C PRO A 306 16.34 -6.01 14.40
N LEU A 307 15.75 -4.94 14.91
CA LEU A 307 15.06 -4.92 16.20
C LEU A 307 13.54 -5.08 16.11
N ARG A 308 12.97 -5.17 14.90
CA ARG A 308 11.51 -5.17 14.68
C ARG A 308 11.07 -6.34 13.83
N TRP A 309 10.46 -7.35 14.45
CA TRP A 309 10.01 -8.56 13.78
C TRP A 309 8.52 -8.79 14.01
N SER A 310 7.72 -8.54 12.99
CA SER A 310 6.29 -8.83 13.02
C SER A 310 5.97 -10.23 12.52
N ALA A 311 4.81 -10.74 12.90
CA ALA A 311 4.24 -11.96 12.33
C ALA A 311 4.14 -11.88 10.79
N VAL A 312 3.85 -10.70 10.24
CA VAL A 312 3.74 -10.49 8.79
C VAL A 312 5.08 -10.64 8.10
N ARG A 313 6.13 -9.98 8.60
CA ARG A 313 7.48 -10.07 8.01
C ARG A 313 8.06 -11.47 8.12
N LEU A 314 7.84 -12.14 9.25
CA LEU A 314 8.26 -13.53 9.43
C LEU A 314 7.56 -14.46 8.44
N GLY A 315 6.25 -14.27 8.20
CA GLY A 315 5.50 -15.05 7.22
C GLY A 315 5.96 -14.84 5.77
N LYS A 316 6.46 -13.65 5.42
CA LYS A 316 7.00 -13.34 4.08
C LYS A 316 8.46 -13.76 3.90
N LEU A 317 9.17 -14.09 4.98
CA LEU A 317 10.60 -14.36 4.94
C LEU A 317 11.00 -15.46 3.94
N PRO A 318 10.26 -16.60 3.81
CA PRO A 318 10.58 -17.61 2.79
C PRO A 318 10.49 -17.06 1.37
N ASP A 319 9.47 -16.28 1.06
CA ASP A 319 9.25 -15.70 -0.27
C ASP A 319 10.35 -14.72 -0.68
N VAL A 320 11.04 -14.11 0.29
CA VAL A 320 12.15 -13.20 0.02
C VAL A 320 13.48 -13.94 -0.04
N LEU A 321 13.67 -14.94 0.82
CA LEU A 321 14.93 -15.66 0.96
C LEU A 321 15.15 -16.70 -0.14
N LEU A 322 14.12 -17.45 -0.53
CA LEU A 322 14.25 -18.65 -1.37
C LEU A 322 14.35 -18.40 -2.88
N PRO A 323 13.77 -17.34 -3.47
CA PRO A 323 13.99 -17.03 -4.89
C PRO A 323 15.41 -16.54 -5.21
N ALA A 324 16.23 -16.26 -4.20
CA ALA A 324 17.56 -15.73 -4.37
C ALA A 324 18.61 -16.86 -4.35
N ASP A 325 18.77 -17.53 -5.49
CA ASP A 325 19.91 -18.44 -5.79
C ASP A 325 21.26 -17.81 -5.40
N GLU A 326 21.36 -16.47 -5.40
CA GLU A 326 22.56 -15.71 -5.08
C GLU A 326 22.73 -15.35 -3.59
N CYS A 327 21.65 -15.34 -2.78
CA CYS A 327 21.73 -14.88 -1.38
C CYS A 327 22.33 -15.92 -0.42
N PHE A 328 22.30 -17.20 -0.81
CA PHE A 328 22.74 -18.32 0.02
C PHE A 328 23.81 -19.20 -0.62
N ASP A 329 24.43 -18.74 -1.72
CA ASP A 329 25.57 -19.42 -2.33
C ASP A 329 26.68 -19.59 -1.26
N GLY A 330 26.82 -20.82 -0.74
CA GLY A 330 27.77 -21.17 0.31
C GLY A 330 27.21 -21.53 1.69
N LEU A 331 25.90 -21.35 1.96
CA LEU A 331 25.29 -21.89 3.19
C LEU A 331 24.89 -23.35 3.03
N SER A 332 25.09 -24.16 4.07
CA SER A 332 24.65 -25.55 4.05
C SER A 332 23.15 -25.67 4.36
N ASP A 333 22.50 -26.69 3.78
CA ASP A 333 21.09 -27.02 4.07
C ASP A 333 20.80 -27.13 5.58
N THR A 334 21.78 -27.61 6.35
CA THR A 334 21.66 -27.71 7.81
C THR A 334 21.49 -26.34 8.47
N VAL A 335 22.20 -25.31 7.99
CA VAL A 335 22.08 -23.93 8.50
C VAL A 335 20.73 -23.35 8.10
N LEU A 336 20.29 -23.58 6.86
CA LEU A 336 18.97 -23.13 6.38
C LEU A 336 17.83 -23.78 7.18
N LEU A 337 17.88 -25.09 7.43
CA LEU A 337 16.87 -25.80 8.22
C LEU A 337 16.71 -25.29 9.66
N ASP A 338 17.75 -24.68 10.22
CA ASP A 338 17.78 -24.09 11.55
C ASP A 338 17.18 -22.67 11.59
N LEU A 339 16.82 -22.06 10.45
CA LEU A 339 16.24 -20.72 10.39
C LEU A 339 15.06 -20.50 11.36
N PRO A 340 14.03 -21.36 11.42
CA PRO A 340 12.93 -21.15 12.36
C PRO A 340 13.40 -21.12 13.81
N ASP A 341 14.35 -21.98 14.18
CA ASP A 341 14.92 -22.05 15.52
C ASP A 341 15.82 -20.85 15.84
N LEU A 342 16.57 -20.35 14.86
CA LEU A 342 17.36 -19.13 14.96
C LEU A 342 16.45 -17.92 15.20
N MET A 343 15.40 -17.75 14.40
CA MET A 343 14.43 -16.67 14.55
C MET A 343 13.65 -16.77 15.86
N ARG A 344 13.32 -17.99 16.29
CA ARG A 344 12.67 -18.25 17.59
C ARG A 344 13.51 -17.74 18.76
N ALA A 345 14.84 -17.86 18.68
CA ALA A 345 15.76 -17.33 19.66
C ALA A 345 16.01 -15.82 19.53
N TYR A 346 16.09 -15.31 18.29
CA TYR A 346 16.45 -13.92 18.02
C TYR A 346 15.32 -12.92 18.29
N VAL A 347 14.08 -13.23 17.86
CA VAL A 347 12.95 -12.30 17.95
C VAL A 347 12.69 -11.81 19.39
N PRO A 348 12.69 -12.67 20.44
CA PRO A 348 12.50 -12.20 21.81
C PRO A 348 13.64 -11.30 22.30
N PHE A 349 14.88 -11.57 21.86
CA PHE A 349 16.03 -10.72 22.15
C PHE A 349 15.86 -9.34 21.49
N ALA A 350 15.56 -9.32 20.18
CA ALA A 350 15.35 -8.09 19.41
C ALA A 350 14.22 -7.22 19.99
N HIS A 351 13.10 -7.85 20.35
CA HIS A 351 11.95 -7.17 20.95
C HIS A 351 12.25 -6.62 22.34
N ALA A 352 13.04 -7.34 23.16
CA ALA A 352 13.46 -6.85 24.47
C ALA A 352 14.37 -5.61 24.34
N GLU A 353 15.26 -5.58 23.35
CA GLU A 353 16.14 -4.44 23.08
C GLU A 353 15.38 -3.18 22.62
N SER A 354 14.30 -3.36 21.85
CA SER A 354 13.46 -2.24 21.36
C SER A 354 12.25 -1.91 22.25
N GLY A 355 12.02 -2.69 23.32
CA GLY A 355 10.89 -2.49 24.22
C GLY A 355 9.53 -2.89 23.63
N ILE A 356 9.52 -3.77 22.62
CA ILE A 356 8.29 -4.36 22.09
C ILE A 356 7.69 -5.29 23.15
N ARG A 357 6.37 -5.21 23.31
CA ARG A 357 5.63 -5.96 24.34
C ARG A 357 5.55 -7.46 24.06
N ASP A 358 5.42 -8.22 25.13
CA ASP A 358 5.29 -9.68 25.11
C ASP A 358 4.14 -10.19 24.24
N GLU A 359 3.03 -9.46 24.14
CA GLU A 359 1.90 -9.88 23.28
C GLU A 359 2.29 -9.91 21.79
N LEU A 360 3.03 -8.91 21.32
CA LEU A 360 3.51 -8.84 19.93
C LEU A 360 4.64 -9.86 19.69
N THR A 361 5.50 -10.06 20.70
CA THR A 361 6.51 -11.12 20.66
C THR A 361 5.85 -12.50 20.55
N ALA A 362 4.79 -12.77 21.30
CA ALA A 362 4.06 -14.04 21.23
C ALA A 362 3.38 -14.25 19.87
N GLU A 363 2.85 -13.19 19.25
CA GLU A 363 2.29 -13.25 17.89
C GLU A 363 3.37 -13.55 16.85
N ALA A 364 4.55 -12.94 16.95
CA ALA A 364 5.69 -13.23 16.09
C ALA A 364 6.18 -14.69 16.26
N GLN A 365 6.25 -15.19 17.50
CA GLN A 365 6.62 -16.59 17.77
C GLN A 365 5.61 -17.57 17.19
N ALA A 366 4.30 -17.29 17.30
CA ALA A 366 3.27 -18.12 16.69
C ALA A 366 3.38 -18.15 15.16
N ALA A 367 3.77 -17.05 14.52
CA ALA A 367 3.99 -17.02 13.07
C ALA A 367 5.17 -17.92 12.65
N ILE A 368 6.25 -17.96 13.45
CA ILE A 368 7.37 -18.89 13.21
C ILE A 368 6.89 -20.34 13.31
N ASP A 369 6.10 -20.66 14.33
CA ASP A 369 5.55 -22.01 14.52
C ASP A 369 4.60 -22.43 13.39
N GLU A 370 3.82 -21.50 12.84
CA GLU A 370 2.93 -21.75 11.70
C GLU A 370 3.71 -21.95 10.39
N LEU A 371 4.80 -21.22 10.18
CA LEU A 371 5.63 -21.25 8.98
C LEU A 371 6.58 -22.45 8.90
N GLU A 372 7.09 -22.91 10.05
CA GLU A 372 8.18 -23.90 10.14
C GLU A 372 7.98 -25.17 9.28
N PRO A 373 6.80 -25.81 9.23
CA PRO A 373 6.62 -27.04 8.46
C PRO A 373 6.82 -26.84 6.96
N GLU A 374 6.21 -25.80 6.40
CA GLU A 374 6.27 -25.49 4.96
C GLU A 374 7.66 -25.03 4.55
N TYR A 375 8.29 -24.19 5.37
CA TYR A 375 9.66 -23.74 5.13
C TYR A 375 10.66 -24.91 5.07
N ARG A 376 10.60 -25.84 6.03
CA ARG A 376 11.50 -27.00 6.04
C ARG A 376 11.27 -27.95 4.87
N GLU A 377 10.01 -28.14 4.45
CA GLU A 377 9.70 -28.92 3.26
C GLU A 377 10.34 -28.31 2.02
N LEU A 378 10.22 -26.99 1.87
CA LEU A 378 10.78 -26.27 0.73
C LEU A 378 12.31 -26.37 0.66
N VAL A 379 13.02 -26.14 1.78
CA VAL A 379 14.50 -26.29 1.84
C VAL A 379 14.93 -27.71 1.46
N LEU A 380 14.18 -28.73 1.89
CA LEU A 380 14.48 -30.12 1.56
C LEU A 380 14.17 -30.48 0.10
N GLU A 381 13.18 -29.83 -0.52
CA GLU A 381 12.88 -30.01 -1.94
C GLU A 381 13.96 -29.36 -2.80
N ASP A 382 14.36 -28.14 -2.48
CA ASP A 382 15.41 -27.40 -3.20
C ASP A 382 16.76 -28.16 -3.19
N ALA A 383 17.16 -28.67 -2.02
CA ALA A 383 18.33 -29.51 -1.87
C ALA A 383 18.28 -30.79 -2.75
N ARG A 384 17.08 -31.36 -3.00
CA ARG A 384 16.95 -32.52 -3.89
C ARG A 384 17.10 -32.12 -5.36
N TYR A 385 16.51 -30.98 -5.75
CA TYR A 385 16.61 -30.49 -7.12
C TYR A 385 18.06 -30.20 -7.53
N LEU A 386 18.86 -29.59 -6.65
CA LEU A 386 20.28 -29.31 -6.92
C LEU A 386 21.12 -30.59 -7.05
N ASN A 387 20.90 -31.58 -6.18
CA ASN A 387 21.59 -32.87 -6.26
C ASN A 387 21.25 -33.65 -7.55
N GLU A 388 20.02 -33.54 -8.06
CA GLU A 388 19.60 -34.20 -9.32
C GLU A 388 20.18 -33.54 -10.59
N TYR A 389 20.55 -32.25 -10.53
CA TYR A 389 21.22 -31.54 -11.62
C TYR A 389 22.72 -31.85 -11.70
N ASP A 390 23.41 -31.92 -10.55
CA ASP A 390 24.84 -32.28 -10.49
C ASP A 390 25.10 -33.72 -10.98
N ASP A 391 24.14 -34.63 -10.76
CA ASP A 391 24.20 -36.02 -11.24
C ASP A 391 23.91 -36.17 -12.76
N GLN A 392 23.33 -35.14 -13.42
CA GLN A 392 23.03 -35.16 -14.87
C GLN A 392 24.15 -34.59 -15.74
N ASP A 393 25.06 -33.79 -15.16
CA ASP A 393 26.23 -33.20 -15.84
C ASP A 393 27.56 -33.95 -15.56
N SER A 394 27.50 -35.11 -14.87
CA SER A 394 28.66 -35.96 -14.50
C SER A 394 28.91 -37.16 -15.42
#